data_AF-A0A9N8QX06-F1
#
_entry.id   AF-A0A9N8QX06-F1
#
_cell.length_a   1.000
_cell.length_b   1.000
_cell.length_c   1.000
_cell.angle_alpha   90.00
_cell.angle_beta   90.00
_cell.angle_gamma   90.00
#
_symmetry.space_group_name_H-M   'P 1'
#
loop_
_entity.id
_entity.type
_entity.pdbx_description
1 polymer ?
#
loop_
_entity_poly.entity_id
_entity_poly.type
_entity_poly.pdbx_seq_one_letter_code
_entity_poly.pdbx_strand_id
1 'polypeptide(L)'
;MKLLNVAMPRVLQFGSVALATGLLVACGGGGSSSNSTVSGTAAVGAAMANATIQLSCKNGSGGVAANANGAYSATFKFDSPCAITATSGSIAIHSFASGAGNYNVTPLTQLLLSYIAGQLGTSVDALLAGISTNASYQSALTNSTLISNAENGVAQLLSKMYGVTLSTNSFLTASFTPGQPGADADLDALMSAGAIGSDGQPVASLTTAAQAAGAVAAGGAGSTSGSAGPTGGTGGTGGSTTR
;
A
#
# COMPACT_ATOMS: atom_id res chain seq x y z
N MET A 1 37.06 28.12 79.41
CA MET A 1 35.62 27.78 79.44
C MET A 1 35.17 27.47 78.03
N LYS A 2 34.64 26.25 77.83
CA LYS A 2 33.56 25.85 76.92
C LYS A 2 33.52 26.35 75.45
N LEU A 3 33.47 25.35 74.54
CA LEU A 3 32.50 25.17 73.44
C LEU A 3 32.69 26.13 72.22
N LEU A 4 32.74 25.73 70.95
CA LEU A 4 32.18 24.59 70.22
C LEU A 4 32.96 24.30 68.92
N ASN A 5 32.87 23.03 68.54
CA ASN A 5 33.21 22.39 67.27
C ASN A 5 32.17 22.76 66.17
N VAL A 6 32.40 22.28 64.93
CA VAL A 6 31.54 22.32 63.70
C VAL A 6 31.92 23.49 62.73
N ALA A 7 32.15 23.35 61.42
CA ALA A 7 31.68 22.40 60.39
C ALA A 7 32.59 22.41 59.13
N MET A 8 32.69 21.26 58.44
CA MET A 8 32.70 21.05 56.96
C MET A 8 33.29 19.66 56.65
N PRO A 9 33.11 19.06 55.46
CA PRO A 9 31.96 19.08 54.54
C PRO A 9 31.52 17.63 54.18
N ARG A 10 30.26 17.39 53.80
CA ARG A 10 29.90 16.21 53.02
C ARG A 10 28.92 16.62 51.92
N VAL A 11 29.49 16.80 50.73
CA VAL A 11 28.78 16.95 49.47
C VAL A 11 28.11 15.62 49.17
N LEU A 12 26.81 15.50 49.44
CA LEU A 12 25.99 14.43 48.89
C LEU A 12 25.50 14.88 47.51
N GLN A 13 26.07 14.25 46.48
CA GLN A 13 25.53 14.27 45.13
C GLN A 13 24.13 13.63 45.15
N PHE A 14 23.10 14.44 44.96
CA PHE A 14 21.77 13.94 44.62
C PHE A 14 21.80 13.49 43.16
N GLY A 15 21.80 12.17 42.95
CA GLY A 15 21.63 11.55 41.65
C GLY A 15 20.24 11.80 41.11
N SER A 16 20.16 12.57 40.03
CA SER A 16 18.95 12.80 39.26
C SER A 16 18.52 11.52 38.53
N VAL A 17 17.53 10.82 39.07
CA VAL A 17 16.81 9.76 38.36
C VAL A 17 15.79 10.44 37.45
N ALA A 18 16.16 10.65 36.18
CA ALA A 18 15.23 11.06 35.14
C ALA A 18 14.41 9.84 34.71
N LEU A 19 13.20 9.69 35.28
CA LEU A 19 12.17 8.81 34.77
C LEU A 19 11.69 9.34 33.41
N ALA A 20 12.27 8.82 32.33
CA ALA A 20 11.79 9.01 30.98
C ALA A 20 10.46 8.27 30.82
N THR A 21 9.36 8.98 31.00
CA THR A 21 8.03 8.52 30.63
C THR A 21 7.95 8.48 29.11
N GLY A 22 7.94 7.27 28.56
CA GLY A 22 7.72 7.03 27.14
C GLY A 22 6.33 7.54 26.74
N LEU A 23 6.30 8.58 25.92
CA LEU A 23 5.11 9.00 25.20
C LEU A 23 4.76 7.90 24.19
N LEU A 24 3.80 7.05 24.51
CA LEU A 24 3.08 6.28 23.50
C LEU A 24 2.29 7.29 22.66
N VAL A 25 2.83 7.68 21.50
CA VAL A 25 2.04 8.29 20.43
C VAL A 25 1.09 7.21 19.91
N ALA A 26 -0.08 7.15 20.53
CA ALA A 26 -1.25 6.54 19.95
C ALA A 26 -1.78 7.47 18.86
N CYS A 27 -1.28 7.33 17.62
CA CYS A 27 -1.96 7.89 16.45
C CYS A 27 -3.10 6.95 16.04
N GLY A 28 -4.10 6.84 16.91
CA GLY A 28 -5.37 6.22 16.59
C GLY A 28 -6.17 7.22 15.74
N GLY A 29 -6.21 6.98 14.43
CA GLY A 29 -6.86 7.83 13.44
C GLY A 29 -8.35 8.01 13.71
N GLY A 30 -8.69 9.18 14.23
CA GLY A 30 -10.05 9.68 14.38
C GLY A 30 -9.99 11.20 14.45
N GLY A 31 -9.76 11.85 13.30
CA GLY A 31 -9.51 13.28 13.22
C GLY A 31 -10.51 13.98 12.33
N SER A 32 -11.27 14.90 12.91
CA SER A 32 -12.07 15.92 12.22
C SER A 32 -11.43 16.38 10.93
N SER A 33 -12.22 16.34 9.86
CA SER A 33 -11.85 16.62 8.48
C SER A 33 -11.21 18.01 8.29
N SER A 34 -9.93 18.10 8.61
CA SER A 34 -9.07 19.28 8.47
C SER A 34 -8.28 19.14 7.16
N ASN A 35 -7.93 20.27 6.55
CA ASN A 35 -7.10 20.26 5.35
C ASN A 35 -5.83 19.45 5.60
N SER A 36 -5.62 18.40 4.81
CA SER A 36 -4.43 17.56 4.89
C SER A 36 -3.81 17.44 3.50
N THR A 37 -2.51 17.17 3.48
CA THR A 37 -1.74 17.07 2.24
C THR A 37 -1.46 15.61 1.90
N VAL A 38 -1.74 15.26 0.65
CA VAL A 38 -1.31 14.01 0.03
C VAL A 38 -0.33 14.37 -1.08
N SER A 39 0.86 13.78 -1.03
CA SER A 39 1.92 13.96 -2.01
C SER A 39 2.33 12.62 -2.59
N GLY A 40 3.11 12.64 -3.66
CA GLY A 40 3.66 11.42 -4.24
C GLY A 40 4.33 11.65 -5.57
N THR A 41 4.79 10.57 -6.17
CA THR A 41 5.35 10.54 -7.52
C THR A 41 4.50 9.64 -8.41
N ALA A 42 4.07 10.16 -9.56
CA ALA A 42 3.42 9.41 -10.62
C ALA A 42 4.46 9.03 -11.70
N ALA A 43 4.69 7.72 -11.88
CA ALA A 43 5.67 7.22 -12.84
C ALA A 43 5.31 5.82 -13.33
N VAL A 44 5.64 5.52 -14.59
CA VAL A 44 5.47 4.20 -15.22
C VAL A 44 6.81 3.65 -15.73
N GLY A 45 7.90 3.96 -15.00
CA GLY A 45 9.30 3.81 -15.43
C GLY A 45 9.89 5.17 -15.88
N ALA A 46 9.12 5.92 -16.65
CA ALA A 46 9.36 7.36 -16.82
C ALA A 46 8.39 8.18 -15.96
N ALA A 47 8.82 9.39 -15.57
CA ALA A 47 7.95 10.36 -14.92
C ALA A 47 6.69 10.63 -15.75
N MET A 48 5.52 10.55 -15.14
CA MET A 48 4.27 10.99 -15.77
C MET A 48 4.18 12.52 -15.68
N ALA A 49 4.96 13.21 -16.51
CA ALA A 49 5.00 14.67 -16.55
C ALA A 49 3.63 15.27 -16.87
N ASN A 50 3.21 16.30 -16.12
CA ASN A 50 1.93 16.98 -16.28
C ASN A 50 0.70 16.06 -16.17
N ALA A 51 0.84 14.91 -15.51
CA ALA A 51 -0.30 14.03 -15.26
C ALA A 51 -1.35 14.73 -14.40
N THR A 52 -2.62 14.55 -14.75
CA THR A 52 -3.73 14.98 -13.90
C THR A 52 -3.92 13.97 -12.78
N ILE A 53 -3.71 14.39 -11.54
CA ILE A 53 -3.87 13.56 -10.34
C ILE A 53 -5.20 13.90 -9.70
N GLN A 54 -6.11 12.93 -9.66
CA GLN A 54 -7.43 13.05 -9.02
C GLN A 54 -7.48 12.19 -7.77
N LEU A 55 -7.85 12.79 -6.65
CA LEU A 55 -8.07 12.12 -5.37
C LEU A 55 -9.56 12.10 -5.06
N SER A 56 -10.13 10.90 -4.90
CA SER A 56 -11.53 10.71 -4.55
C SER A 56 -11.62 9.95 -3.22
N CYS A 57 -12.08 10.64 -2.20
CA CYS A 57 -12.15 10.15 -0.82
C CYS A 57 -13.59 9.82 -0.42
N LYS A 58 -13.77 9.25 0.78
CA LYS A 58 -15.10 9.02 1.35
C LYS A 58 -15.93 10.30 1.43
N ASN A 59 -15.36 11.36 2.01
CA ASN A 59 -15.98 12.68 2.07
C ASN A 59 -15.02 13.75 1.54
N GLY A 60 -14.96 13.89 0.22
CA GLY A 60 -14.19 14.96 -0.42
C GLY A 60 -13.48 14.48 -1.67
N SER A 61 -13.00 15.45 -2.43
CA SER A 61 -12.12 15.19 -3.57
C SER A 61 -11.10 16.31 -3.66
N GLY A 62 -9.96 15.98 -4.26
CA GLY A 62 -8.89 16.92 -4.56
C GLY A 62 -8.32 16.62 -5.93
N GLY A 63 -7.61 17.58 -6.50
CA GLY A 63 -6.93 17.38 -7.77
C GLY A 63 -5.75 18.32 -7.91
N VAL A 64 -4.70 17.85 -8.56
CA VAL A 64 -3.50 18.64 -8.88
C VAL A 64 -2.84 18.08 -10.13
N ALA A 65 -2.09 18.90 -10.86
CA ALA A 65 -1.21 18.42 -11.91
C ALA A 65 0.15 18.01 -11.31
N ALA A 66 0.66 16.85 -11.72
CA ALA A 66 2.04 16.48 -11.44
C ALA A 66 3.00 17.42 -12.19
N ASN A 67 4.17 17.70 -11.61
CA ASN A 67 5.19 18.51 -12.26
C ASN A 67 5.95 17.70 -13.34
N ALA A 68 6.98 18.30 -13.94
CA ALA A 68 7.79 17.65 -14.97
C ALA A 68 8.49 16.36 -14.50
N ASN A 69 8.70 16.21 -13.20
CA ASN A 69 9.31 15.03 -12.59
C ASN A 69 8.25 14.04 -12.07
N GLY A 70 6.97 14.21 -12.43
CA GLY A 70 5.87 13.36 -11.96
C GLY A 70 5.49 13.56 -10.50
N ALA A 71 6.14 14.48 -9.78
CA ALA A 71 5.84 14.74 -8.38
C ALA A 71 4.60 15.63 -8.24
N TYR A 72 3.75 15.30 -7.27
CA TYR A 72 2.50 16.01 -7.02
C TYR A 72 2.28 16.24 -5.52
N SER A 73 1.50 17.26 -5.19
CA SER A 73 1.10 17.57 -3.81
C SER A 73 -0.25 18.27 -3.82
N ALA A 74 -1.26 17.64 -3.21
CA ALA A 74 -2.62 18.14 -3.14
C ALA A 74 -3.02 18.35 -1.68
N THR A 75 -3.46 19.57 -1.35
CA THR A 75 -3.99 19.91 -0.03
C THR A 75 -5.49 20.15 -0.14
N PHE A 76 -6.28 19.32 0.54
CA PHE A 76 -7.74 19.37 0.46
C PHE A 76 -8.35 18.76 1.71
N LYS A 77 -9.69 18.75 1.79
CA LYS A 77 -10.43 18.08 2.86
C LYS A 77 -10.29 16.57 2.68
N PHE A 78 -9.28 16.00 3.34
CA PHE A 78 -8.95 14.59 3.25
C PHE A 78 -9.80 13.77 4.23
N ASP A 79 -10.32 12.64 3.76
CA ASP A 79 -11.06 11.68 4.57
C ASP A 79 -10.72 10.26 4.11
N SER A 80 -9.89 9.55 4.87
CA SER A 80 -9.33 8.26 4.44
C SER A 80 -10.38 7.14 4.37
N PRO A 81 -10.14 6.14 3.52
CA PRO A 81 -9.13 6.08 2.45
C PRO A 81 -9.60 6.82 1.18
N CYS A 82 -8.65 7.12 0.30
CA CYS A 82 -8.91 7.79 -0.96
C CYS A 82 -8.35 7.01 -2.15
N ALA A 83 -9.11 6.94 -3.24
CA ALA A 83 -8.59 6.54 -4.54
C ALA A 83 -7.73 7.66 -5.12
N ILE A 84 -6.60 7.32 -5.73
CA ILE A 84 -5.78 8.25 -6.50
C ILE A 84 -5.75 7.75 -7.94
N THR A 85 -6.05 8.62 -8.89
CA THR A 85 -5.95 8.32 -10.33
C THR A 85 -5.02 9.33 -10.98
N ALA A 86 -3.92 8.85 -11.56
CA ALA A 86 -3.02 9.66 -12.38
C ALA A 86 -3.31 9.40 -13.86
N THR A 87 -3.62 10.46 -14.61
CA THR A 87 -3.88 10.37 -16.04
C THR A 87 -2.88 11.22 -16.82
N SER A 88 -2.20 10.63 -17.80
CA SER A 88 -1.36 11.35 -18.76
C SER A 88 -1.56 10.78 -20.16
N GLY A 89 -2.13 11.57 -21.07
CA GLY A 89 -2.54 11.10 -22.39
C GLY A 89 -3.57 9.97 -22.30
N SER A 90 -3.23 8.80 -22.85
CA SER A 90 -4.05 7.58 -22.79
C SER A 90 -3.75 6.68 -21.59
N ILE A 91 -2.74 7.01 -20.77
CA ILE A 91 -2.31 6.20 -19.64
C ILE A 91 -3.06 6.67 -18.39
N ALA A 92 -3.78 5.76 -17.75
CA ALA A 92 -4.43 5.97 -16.45
C ALA A 92 -3.96 4.92 -15.45
N ILE A 93 -3.29 5.35 -14.38
CA ILE A 93 -2.79 4.47 -13.31
C ILE A 93 -3.53 4.80 -12.02
N HIS A 94 -3.95 3.78 -11.28
CA HIS A 94 -4.62 3.95 -10.00
C HIS A 94 -3.71 3.56 -8.84
N SER A 95 -3.97 4.20 -7.71
CA SER A 95 -3.36 3.96 -6.41
C SER A 95 -4.37 4.34 -5.32
N PHE A 96 -3.95 4.31 -4.07
CA PHE A 96 -4.78 4.73 -2.95
C PHE A 96 -3.95 5.40 -1.85
N ALA A 97 -4.61 6.23 -1.05
CA ALA A 97 -4.06 6.81 0.16
C ALA A 97 -4.83 6.32 1.39
N SER A 98 -4.12 5.67 2.31
CA SER A 98 -4.65 5.25 3.61
C SER A 98 -4.73 6.41 4.63
N GLY A 99 -4.09 7.54 4.35
CA GLY A 99 -3.94 8.68 5.24
C GLY A 99 -3.29 9.87 4.53
N ALA A 100 -3.03 10.95 5.26
CA ALA A 100 -2.17 12.03 4.77
C ALA A 100 -0.71 11.54 4.65
N GLY A 101 0.07 12.13 3.73
CA GLY A 101 1.47 11.76 3.51
C GLY A 101 1.79 11.40 2.06
N ASN A 102 2.83 10.59 1.88
CA ASN A 102 3.37 10.25 0.57
C ASN A 102 2.78 8.93 0.02
N TYR A 103 2.15 8.98 -1.15
CA TYR A 103 1.57 7.83 -1.85
C TYR A 103 1.90 7.90 -3.34
N ASN A 104 2.67 6.95 -3.83
CA ASN A 104 3.05 6.93 -5.24
C ASN A 104 1.92 6.41 -6.12
N VAL A 105 1.96 6.78 -7.40
CA VAL A 105 1.04 6.29 -8.41
C VAL A 105 1.85 5.63 -9.52
N THR A 106 2.00 4.32 -9.43
CA THR A 106 2.85 3.53 -10.32
C THR A 106 2.17 2.22 -10.72
N PRO A 107 2.69 1.49 -11.71
CA PRO A 107 2.17 0.18 -12.08
C PRO A 107 2.24 -0.81 -10.90
N LEU A 108 3.21 -0.65 -9.99
CA LEU A 108 3.28 -1.43 -8.76
C LEU A 108 2.11 -1.15 -7.81
N THR A 109 1.70 0.10 -7.65
CA THR A 109 0.54 0.43 -6.79
C THR A 109 -0.78 -0.02 -7.42
N GLN A 110 -0.88 0.00 -8.76
CA GLN A 110 -2.01 -0.60 -9.49
C GLN A 110 -2.08 -2.12 -9.26
N LEU A 111 -0.92 -2.79 -9.25
CA LEU A 111 -0.83 -4.21 -8.97
C LEU A 111 -1.18 -4.54 -7.51
N LEU A 112 -0.79 -3.68 -6.57
CA LEU A 112 -1.20 -3.77 -5.17
C LEU A 112 -2.72 -3.68 -5.00
N LEU A 113 -3.38 -2.75 -5.71
CA LEU A 113 -4.85 -2.69 -5.73
C LEU A 113 -5.45 -3.99 -6.28
N SER A 114 -4.85 -4.58 -7.32
CA SER A 114 -5.29 -5.88 -7.87
C SER A 114 -5.16 -7.01 -6.85
N TYR A 115 -4.07 -7.03 -6.09
CA TYR A 115 -3.86 -8.00 -5.02
C TYR A 115 -4.90 -7.83 -3.89
N ILE A 116 -5.10 -6.60 -3.41
CA ILE A 116 -6.08 -6.30 -2.35
C ILE A 116 -7.51 -6.60 -2.83
N ALA A 117 -7.85 -6.28 -4.08
CA ALA A 117 -9.13 -6.64 -4.66
C ALA A 117 -9.34 -8.16 -4.64
N GLY A 118 -8.31 -8.93 -4.97
CA GLY A 118 -8.29 -10.39 -4.81
C GLY A 118 -8.55 -10.84 -3.36
N GLN A 119 -7.89 -10.22 -2.38
CA GLN A 119 -8.12 -10.52 -0.96
C GLN A 119 -9.57 -10.26 -0.51
N LEU A 120 -10.22 -9.28 -1.14
CA LEU A 120 -11.59 -8.89 -0.86
C LEU A 120 -12.63 -9.61 -1.73
N GLY A 121 -12.19 -10.47 -2.65
CA GLY A 121 -13.06 -11.18 -3.59
C GLY A 121 -13.79 -10.25 -4.56
N THR A 122 -13.14 -9.15 -4.98
CA THR A 122 -13.71 -8.11 -5.85
C THR A 122 -12.77 -7.75 -7.01
N SER A 123 -13.18 -6.80 -7.87
CA SER A 123 -12.32 -6.22 -8.91
C SER A 123 -11.75 -4.86 -8.47
N VAL A 124 -10.69 -4.38 -9.14
CA VAL A 124 -10.11 -3.07 -8.86
C VAL A 124 -11.15 -1.95 -9.07
N ASP A 125 -11.93 -2.01 -10.15
CA ASP A 125 -12.96 -1.01 -10.44
C ASP A 125 -14.04 -0.97 -9.35
N ALA A 126 -14.50 -2.14 -8.90
CA ALA A 126 -15.49 -2.24 -7.83
C ALA A 126 -14.91 -1.81 -6.47
N LEU A 127 -13.65 -2.13 -6.20
CA LEU A 127 -12.92 -1.68 -5.02
C LEU A 127 -12.87 -0.14 -5.00
N LEU A 128 -12.38 0.49 -6.07
CA LEU A 128 -12.23 1.94 -6.19
C LEU A 128 -13.59 2.67 -6.14
N ALA A 129 -14.59 2.19 -6.88
CA ALA A 129 -15.95 2.75 -6.84
C ALA A 129 -16.61 2.59 -5.46
N GLY A 130 -16.27 1.53 -4.73
CA GLY A 130 -16.79 1.22 -3.41
C GLY A 130 -16.07 1.91 -2.25
N ILE A 131 -14.95 2.61 -2.46
CA ILE A 131 -14.16 3.22 -1.37
C ILE A 131 -15.01 4.14 -0.48
N SER A 132 -15.92 4.91 -1.05
CA SER A 132 -16.75 5.86 -0.30
C SER A 132 -17.91 5.20 0.47
N THR A 133 -18.35 4.01 0.07
CA THR A 133 -19.60 3.40 0.56
C THR A 133 -19.43 2.06 1.27
N ASN A 134 -18.36 1.32 0.98
CA ASN A 134 -18.14 -0.02 1.51
C ASN A 134 -17.16 0.00 2.69
N ALA A 135 -17.66 -0.30 3.89
CA ALA A 135 -16.87 -0.31 5.12
C ALA A 135 -15.73 -1.35 5.10
N SER A 136 -15.93 -2.52 4.49
CA SER A 136 -14.89 -3.55 4.38
C SER A 136 -13.72 -3.07 3.51
N TYR A 137 -14.01 -2.36 2.42
CA TYR A 137 -12.98 -1.78 1.55
C TYR A 137 -12.24 -0.67 2.28
N GLN A 138 -12.97 0.18 3.02
CA GLN A 138 -12.37 1.23 3.85
C GLN A 138 -11.42 0.65 4.90
N SER A 139 -11.85 -0.39 5.63
CA SER A 139 -11.02 -1.06 6.63
C SER A 139 -9.80 -1.73 6.03
N ALA A 140 -9.91 -2.36 4.85
CA ALA A 140 -8.77 -3.00 4.21
C ALA A 140 -7.72 -1.97 3.75
N LEU A 141 -8.16 -0.88 3.12
CA LEU A 141 -7.28 0.18 2.59
C LEU A 141 -6.75 1.13 3.68
N THR A 142 -7.13 0.96 4.94
CA THR A 142 -6.58 1.70 6.09
C THR A 142 -5.82 0.80 7.08
N ASN A 143 -5.84 -0.53 6.87
CA ASN A 143 -5.13 -1.48 7.71
C ASN A 143 -3.68 -1.64 7.25
N SER A 144 -2.75 -1.03 7.99
CA SER A 144 -1.32 -1.05 7.67
C SER A 144 -0.71 -2.45 7.59
N THR A 145 -1.15 -3.38 8.43
CA THR A 145 -0.69 -4.79 8.40
C THR A 145 -1.15 -5.48 7.13
N LEU A 146 -2.42 -5.29 6.73
CA LEU A 146 -2.94 -5.85 5.48
C LEU A 146 -2.18 -5.28 4.29
N ILE A 147 -1.98 -3.96 4.24
CA ILE A 147 -1.25 -3.27 3.17
C ILE A 147 0.18 -3.80 3.07
N SER A 148 0.92 -3.87 4.19
CA SER A 148 2.30 -4.38 4.20
C SER A 148 2.38 -5.86 3.78
N ASN A 149 1.43 -6.69 4.21
CA ASN A 149 1.35 -8.08 3.75
C ASN A 149 1.05 -8.19 2.26
N ALA A 150 0.18 -7.32 1.72
CA ALA A 150 -0.14 -7.28 0.30
C ALA A 150 1.06 -6.79 -0.52
N GLU A 151 1.78 -5.76 -0.06
CA GLU A 151 3.05 -5.30 -0.64
C GLU A 151 4.09 -6.43 -0.71
N ASN A 152 4.26 -7.19 0.38
CA ASN A 152 5.13 -8.36 0.42
C ASN A 152 4.67 -9.46 -0.56
N GLY A 153 3.36 -9.70 -0.65
CA GLY A 153 2.78 -10.67 -1.58
C GLY A 153 3.03 -10.29 -3.05
N VAL A 154 2.90 -9.01 -3.39
CA VAL A 154 3.24 -8.48 -4.71
C VAL A 154 4.74 -8.64 -5.00
N ALA A 155 5.61 -8.27 -4.06
CA ALA A 155 7.06 -8.43 -4.22
C ALA A 155 7.46 -9.90 -4.46
N GLN A 156 6.87 -10.83 -3.71
CA GLN A 156 7.07 -12.28 -3.90
C GLN A 156 6.58 -12.76 -5.26
N LEU A 157 5.42 -12.27 -5.72
CA LEU A 157 4.87 -12.61 -7.02
C LEU A 157 5.78 -12.15 -8.16
N LEU A 158 6.30 -10.92 -8.08
CA LEU A 158 7.23 -10.36 -9.06
C LEU A 158 8.54 -11.14 -9.11
N SER A 159 9.11 -11.48 -7.95
CA SER A 159 10.30 -12.31 -7.86
C SER A 159 10.07 -13.70 -8.48
N LYS A 160 8.93 -14.33 -8.20
CA LYS A 160 8.59 -15.66 -8.72
C LYS A 160 8.34 -15.69 -10.22
N MET A 161 7.62 -14.71 -10.76
CA MET A 161 7.20 -14.70 -12.17
C MET A 161 8.25 -14.09 -13.10
N TYR A 162 8.99 -13.08 -12.63
CA TYR A 162 9.87 -12.27 -13.46
C TYR A 162 11.32 -12.22 -12.97
N GLY A 163 11.63 -12.82 -11.81
CA GLY A 163 12.98 -12.77 -11.24
C GLY A 163 13.39 -11.38 -10.75
N VAL A 164 12.45 -10.44 -10.62
CA VAL A 164 12.72 -9.07 -10.18
C VAL A 164 12.56 -8.96 -8.66
N THR A 165 13.59 -8.47 -8.00
CA THR A 165 13.57 -8.15 -6.57
C THR A 165 13.48 -6.64 -6.40
N LEU A 166 12.44 -6.16 -5.72
CA LEU A 166 12.27 -4.73 -5.47
C LEU A 166 13.31 -4.21 -4.48
N SER A 167 13.76 -2.98 -4.68
CA SER A 167 14.62 -2.25 -3.75
C SER A 167 13.96 -2.01 -2.38
N THR A 168 12.63 -1.92 -2.35
CA THR A 168 11.82 -1.83 -1.13
C THR A 168 10.44 -2.44 -1.36
N ASN A 169 9.90 -3.10 -0.34
CA ASN A 169 8.54 -3.62 -0.39
C ASN A 169 7.51 -2.51 -0.09
N SER A 170 7.89 -1.41 0.57
CA SER A 170 6.99 -0.29 0.88
C SER A 170 6.80 0.66 -0.31
N PHE A 171 6.67 0.13 -1.52
CA PHE A 171 6.62 0.90 -2.77
C PHE A 171 5.40 1.83 -2.87
N LEU A 172 4.34 1.60 -2.09
CA LEU A 172 3.20 2.52 -2.02
C LEU A 172 3.61 3.88 -1.47
N THR A 173 4.50 3.94 -0.48
CA THR A 173 4.82 5.17 0.26
C THR A 173 6.27 5.60 0.16
N ALA A 174 7.17 4.75 -0.37
CA ALA A 174 8.58 5.04 -0.54
C ALA A 174 8.80 6.26 -1.45
N SER A 175 9.38 7.33 -0.93
CA SER A 175 9.69 8.50 -1.75
C SER A 175 10.77 8.17 -2.78
N PHE A 176 10.56 8.60 -4.02
CA PHE A 176 11.56 8.45 -5.08
C PHE A 176 11.42 9.57 -6.12
N THR A 177 12.51 9.75 -6.88
CA THR A 177 12.59 10.67 -8.01
C THR A 177 12.82 9.85 -9.27
N PRO A 178 12.03 10.04 -10.35
CA PRO A 178 12.26 9.32 -11.59
C PRO A 178 13.64 9.59 -12.17
N GLY A 179 14.25 8.58 -12.79
CA GLY A 179 15.63 8.57 -13.28
C GLY A 179 16.69 8.42 -12.19
N GLN A 180 16.33 8.02 -10.97
CA GLN A 180 17.28 7.75 -9.87
C GLN A 180 17.19 6.29 -9.41
N PRO A 181 18.27 5.73 -8.81
CA PRO A 181 18.22 4.39 -8.23
C PRO A 181 17.12 4.25 -7.17
N GLY A 182 16.62 3.02 -6.98
CA GLY A 182 15.56 2.69 -6.04
C GLY A 182 14.26 2.30 -6.75
N ALA A 183 13.13 2.83 -6.27
CA ALA A 183 11.81 2.45 -6.78
C ALA A 183 11.63 2.68 -8.29
N ASP A 184 12.32 3.66 -8.89
CA ASP A 184 12.28 3.89 -10.33
C ASP A 184 13.05 2.81 -11.11
N ALA A 185 14.24 2.45 -10.64
CA ALA A 185 15.00 1.33 -11.19
C ALA A 185 14.26 -0.01 -11.10
N ASP A 186 13.41 -0.18 -10.07
CA ASP A 186 12.51 -1.32 -9.98
C ASP A 186 11.44 -1.30 -11.10
N LEU A 187 10.87 -0.13 -11.42
CA LEU A 187 9.93 0.02 -12.54
C LEU A 187 10.62 -0.29 -13.88
N ASP A 188 11.84 0.20 -14.09
CA ASP A 188 12.63 -0.09 -15.28
C ASP A 188 12.95 -1.59 -15.41
N ALA A 189 13.31 -2.24 -14.30
CA ALA A 189 13.55 -3.69 -14.27
C ALA A 189 12.28 -4.48 -14.62
N LEU A 190 11.12 -4.03 -14.14
CA LEU A 190 9.82 -4.65 -14.44
C LEU A 190 9.41 -4.45 -15.90
N MET A 191 9.65 -3.27 -16.48
CA MET A 191 9.44 -3.03 -17.90
C MET A 191 10.36 -3.93 -18.75
N SER A 192 11.65 -4.00 -18.39
CA SER A 192 12.64 -4.85 -19.08
C SER A 192 12.29 -6.34 -19.00
N ALA A 193 11.76 -6.79 -17.86
CA ALA A 193 11.29 -8.16 -17.67
C ALA A 193 9.93 -8.46 -18.35
N GLY A 194 9.24 -7.46 -18.90
CA GLY A 194 7.93 -7.62 -19.53
C GLY A 194 6.77 -7.76 -18.54
N ALA A 195 6.95 -7.32 -17.29
CA ALA A 195 5.90 -7.24 -16.28
C ALA A 195 5.00 -6.01 -16.47
N ILE A 196 5.55 -4.94 -17.06
CA ILE A 196 4.84 -3.70 -17.39
C ILE A 196 4.86 -3.53 -18.91
N GLY A 197 3.70 -3.29 -19.51
CA GLY A 197 3.55 -3.03 -20.94
C GLY A 197 4.04 -1.65 -21.35
N SER A 198 4.17 -1.42 -22.66
CA SER A 198 4.52 -0.11 -23.22
C SER A 198 3.46 0.98 -22.98
N ASP A 199 2.25 0.57 -22.58
CA ASP A 199 1.16 1.43 -22.12
C ASP A 199 1.30 1.84 -20.65
N GLY A 200 2.38 1.42 -19.98
CA GLY A 200 2.62 1.67 -18.57
C GLY A 200 1.74 0.81 -17.65
N GLN A 201 0.99 -0.17 -18.16
CA GLN A 201 0.13 -1.01 -17.32
C GLN A 201 0.83 -2.32 -16.93
N PRO A 202 0.54 -2.89 -15.75
CA PRO A 202 0.90 -4.28 -15.48
C PRO A 202 0.25 -5.19 -16.51
N VAL A 203 1.02 -6.13 -17.07
CA VAL A 203 0.49 -7.06 -18.08
C VAL A 203 -0.65 -7.91 -17.51
N ALA A 204 -1.63 -8.27 -18.34
CA ALA A 204 -2.86 -8.93 -17.89
C ALA A 204 -2.63 -10.24 -17.12
N SER A 205 -1.60 -11.01 -17.49
CA SER A 205 -1.21 -12.24 -16.78
C SER A 205 -0.73 -11.95 -15.35
N LEU A 206 0.05 -10.89 -15.15
CA LEU A 206 0.52 -10.45 -13.84
C LEU A 206 -0.65 -9.91 -12.99
N THR A 207 -1.53 -9.09 -13.57
CA THR A 207 -2.74 -8.60 -12.89
C THR A 207 -3.64 -9.76 -12.42
N THR A 208 -3.84 -10.76 -13.28
CA THR A 208 -4.61 -11.98 -12.94
C THR A 208 -3.93 -12.78 -11.84
N ALA A 209 -2.62 -12.95 -11.92
CA ALA A 209 -1.85 -13.66 -10.90
C ALA A 209 -1.86 -12.93 -9.55
N ALA A 210 -1.83 -11.59 -9.53
CA ALA A 210 -1.93 -10.79 -8.31
C ALA A 210 -3.31 -10.94 -7.66
N GLN A 211 -4.40 -10.89 -8.44
CA GLN A 211 -5.74 -11.14 -7.91
C GLN A 211 -5.86 -12.55 -7.32
N ALA A 212 -5.35 -13.58 -8.02
CA ALA A 212 -5.35 -14.95 -7.51
C ALA A 212 -4.51 -15.10 -6.22
N ALA A 213 -3.34 -14.46 -6.18
CA ALA A 213 -2.47 -14.45 -5.00
C ALA A 213 -3.15 -13.76 -3.80
N GLY A 214 -3.87 -12.66 -4.04
CA GLY A 214 -4.69 -12.00 -3.04
C GLY A 214 -5.79 -12.92 -2.48
N ALA A 215 -6.52 -13.60 -3.36
CA ALA A 215 -7.59 -14.51 -2.96
C ALA A 215 -7.08 -15.67 -2.07
N VAL A 216 -5.92 -16.26 -2.39
CA VAL A 216 -5.33 -17.31 -1.54
C VAL A 216 -4.84 -16.76 -0.20
N ALA A 217 -4.31 -15.53 -0.17
CA ALA A 217 -3.88 -14.89 1.07
C ALA A 217 -5.04 -14.62 2.03
N ALA A 218 -6.22 -14.27 1.50
CA ALA A 218 -7.44 -14.13 2.30
C ALA A 218 -7.89 -15.46 2.93
N GLY A 219 -7.77 -16.57 2.20
CA GLY A 219 -8.05 -17.92 2.73
C GLY A 219 -7.02 -18.40 3.77
N GLY A 220 -5.76 -17.96 3.64
CA GLY A 220 -4.68 -18.29 4.58
C GLY A 220 -4.78 -17.59 5.94
N ALA A 221 -5.44 -16.42 6.01
CA ALA A 221 -5.68 -15.70 7.26
C ALA A 221 -6.70 -16.39 8.20
N GLY A 222 -7.31 -17.50 7.76
CA GLY A 222 -8.26 -18.32 8.52
C GLY A 222 -7.90 -19.80 8.65
N SER A 223 -6.65 -20.22 8.40
CA SER A 223 -6.29 -21.64 8.47
C SER A 223 -5.04 -21.91 9.31
N THR A 224 -5.24 -22.00 10.63
CA THR A 224 -4.46 -22.90 11.46
C THR A 224 -5.31 -24.15 11.72
N SER A 225 -4.85 -25.28 11.17
CA SER A 225 -5.32 -26.66 11.38
C SER A 225 -6.44 -27.18 10.46
N GLY A 226 -6.05 -28.06 9.54
CA GLY A 226 -6.97 -28.89 8.76
C GLY A 226 -6.35 -29.42 7.47
N SER A 227 -5.35 -30.30 7.59
CA SER A 227 -4.88 -31.10 6.45
C SER A 227 -6.02 -31.97 5.93
N ALA A 228 -6.46 -31.75 4.69
CA ALA A 228 -7.19 -32.73 3.89
C ALA A 228 -6.87 -32.47 2.40
N GLY A 229 -6.26 -33.48 1.78
CA GLY A 229 -5.61 -33.39 0.47
C GLY A 229 -6.55 -33.35 -0.75
N PRO A 230 -5.96 -33.41 -1.95
CA PRO A 230 -6.71 -33.31 -3.21
C PRO A 230 -7.37 -34.64 -3.59
N THR A 231 -8.67 -34.61 -3.86
CA THR A 231 -9.39 -35.59 -4.70
C THR A 231 -10.38 -34.76 -5.52
N GLY A 232 -10.40 -34.72 -6.86
CA GLY A 232 -9.92 -35.66 -7.87
C GLY A 232 -11.01 -36.68 -8.19
N GLY A 233 -11.85 -36.42 -9.19
CA GLY A 233 -12.76 -37.44 -9.75
C GLY A 233 -14.05 -36.93 -10.39
N THR A 234 -14.00 -36.69 -11.69
CA THR A 234 -15.14 -36.60 -12.61
C THR A 234 -15.87 -37.96 -12.70
N GLY A 235 -17.17 -38.00 -12.40
CA GLY A 235 -18.03 -39.17 -12.56
C GLY A 235 -19.10 -38.94 -13.63
N GLY A 236 -18.95 -39.60 -14.78
CA GLY A 236 -19.79 -39.47 -15.96
C GLY A 236 -21.13 -40.21 -15.90
N THR A 237 -21.96 -39.84 -16.88
CA THR A 237 -23.27 -40.36 -17.22
C THR A 237 -23.22 -41.80 -17.76
N GLY A 238 -24.22 -42.61 -17.41
CA GLY A 238 -24.47 -43.92 -18.03
C GLY A 238 -25.79 -44.53 -17.56
N GLY A 239 -26.80 -44.54 -18.45
CA GLY A 239 -28.07 -45.23 -18.24
C GLY A 239 -28.09 -46.66 -18.79
N SER A 240 -28.95 -47.50 -18.20
CA SER A 240 -29.65 -48.68 -18.76
C SER A 240 -30.36 -49.38 -17.58
N THR A 241 -31.69 -49.37 -17.49
CA THR A 241 -32.62 -50.36 -18.07
C THR A 241 -32.22 -51.81 -17.77
N THR A 242 -32.93 -52.49 -16.87
CA THR A 242 -33.78 -53.67 -17.17
C THR A 242 -34.30 -54.36 -15.90
N ARG A 243 -35.62 -54.61 -15.92
CA ARG A 243 -36.43 -55.65 -15.26
C ARG A 243 -36.50 -55.73 -13.74
#